data_AF-A0A4P5SC92-F1
#
_entry.id   AF-A0A4P5SC92-F1
#
_cell.length_a   1.000
_cell.length_b   1.000
_cell.length_c   1.000
_cell.angle_alpha   90.00
_cell.angle_beta   90.00
_cell.angle_gamma   90.00
#
_symmetry.space_group_name_H-M   'P 1'
#
loop_
_entity.id
_entity.type
_entity.pdbx_description
1 polymer ?
#
loop_
_entity_poly.entity_id
_entity_poly.type
_entity_poly.pdbx_seq_one_letter_code
_entity_poly.pdbx_strand_id
1 'polypeptide(L)'
;MTPKLASPLLAVVAIAVVASGGFLAASATAAPQSIVIAYEGPLSGPQANNGIDMYRGVKLAVDQVKAKGGALGRKVFLIKADDRANPDLALTVALQVKAAGAVAVVGP
;
A
#
# COMPACT_ATOMS: atom_id res chain seq x y z
N MET A 1 42.05 61.47 6.81
CA MET A 1 40.84 60.83 6.27
C MET A 1 40.83 61.04 4.77
N THR A 2 41.33 60.07 4.01
CA THR A 2 41.40 60.10 2.53
C THR A 2 40.27 59.26 1.95
N PRO A 3 39.75 59.65 0.78
CA PRO A 3 39.84 58.69 -0.33
C PRO A 3 40.33 59.34 -1.63
N LYS A 4 41.18 58.60 -2.36
CA LYS A 4 41.62 58.89 -3.72
C LYS A 4 40.90 57.97 -4.71
N LEU A 5 40.67 58.50 -5.91
CA LEU A 5 40.18 57.86 -7.14
C LEU A 5 40.85 56.51 -7.48
N ALA A 6 40.11 55.57 -8.09
CA ALA A 6 40.32 55.09 -9.48
C ALA A 6 39.57 53.79 -9.83
N SER A 7 38.79 53.88 -10.91
CA SER A 7 38.53 52.94 -12.03
C SER A 7 37.93 51.51 -11.87
N PRO A 8 37.03 51.12 -12.81
CA PRO A 8 36.42 49.79 -12.93
C PRO A 8 37.24 48.88 -13.86
N LEU A 9 37.55 47.65 -13.43
CA LEU A 9 37.84 46.46 -14.26
C LEU A 9 38.27 45.32 -13.32
N LEU A 10 38.02 44.06 -13.72
CA LEU A 10 37.97 42.81 -12.93
C LEU A 10 36.62 42.63 -12.21
N ALA A 11 35.70 41.77 -12.62
CA ALA A 11 35.81 40.63 -13.51
C ALA A 11 34.49 40.44 -14.27
N VAL A 12 34.59 40.53 -15.59
CA VAL A 12 33.76 39.77 -16.53
C VAL A 12 33.92 38.28 -16.20
N VAL A 13 32.87 37.49 -16.48
CA VAL A 13 32.73 36.04 -16.23
C VAL A 13 32.23 35.73 -14.81
N ALA A 14 30.93 35.55 -14.56
CA ALA A 14 30.19 34.39 -15.04
C ALA A 14 28.68 34.68 -15.23
N ILE A 15 28.31 35.19 -16.39
CA ILE A 15 27.03 34.80 -17.02
C ILE A 15 27.37 33.53 -17.82
N ALA A 16 27.03 32.35 -17.29
CA ALA A 16 26.73 31.13 -18.06
C ALA A 16 26.65 29.87 -17.16
N VAL A 17 25.63 29.75 -16.31
CA VAL A 17 24.99 28.44 -16.02
C VAL A 17 23.49 28.67 -15.78
N VAL A 18 22.77 29.15 -16.81
CA VAL A 18 21.29 29.23 -16.81
C VAL A 18 20.69 28.27 -17.85
N ALA A 19 21.46 27.30 -18.34
CA ALA A 19 20.99 26.40 -19.39
C ALA A 19 21.57 24.98 -19.22
N SER A 20 21.00 24.18 -18.31
CA SER A 20 21.03 22.69 -18.32
C SER A 20 20.50 22.02 -17.03
N GLY A 21 19.73 22.71 -16.18
CA GLY A 21 18.95 22.07 -15.12
C GLY A 21 17.62 21.57 -15.67
N GLY A 22 17.64 20.61 -16.60
CA GLY A 22 16.44 20.01 -17.15
C GLY A 22 15.49 19.60 -16.02
N PHE A 23 14.25 20.09 -16.10
CA PHE A 23 13.14 19.59 -15.32
C PHE A 23 13.02 18.08 -15.57
N LEU A 24 13.72 17.27 -14.78
CA LEU A 24 13.37 15.88 -14.56
C LEU A 24 12.07 15.94 -13.76
N ALA A 25 10.96 16.15 -14.47
CA ALA A 25 9.65 15.73 -13.99
C ALA A 25 9.75 14.22 -13.82
N ALA A 26 10.19 13.79 -12.64
CA ALA A 26 10.11 12.41 -12.22
C ALA A 26 8.62 12.07 -12.30
N SER A 27 8.23 11.34 -13.34
CA SER A 27 6.92 10.72 -13.43
C SER A 27 6.75 9.90 -12.16
N ALA A 28 5.99 10.43 -11.21
CA ALA A 28 5.64 9.71 -10.00
C ALA A 28 4.77 8.53 -10.45
N THR A 29 5.40 7.39 -10.72
CA THR A 29 4.69 6.13 -10.86
C THR A 29 3.91 5.94 -9.56
N ALA A 30 2.58 6.03 -9.65
CA ALA A 30 1.72 5.74 -8.53
C ALA A 30 2.08 4.34 -8.02
N ALA A 31 2.36 4.24 -6.72
CA ALA A 31 2.69 2.95 -6.12
C ALA A 31 1.60 1.93 -6.47
N PRO A 32 1.95 0.69 -6.81
CA PRO A 32 0.96 -0.34 -7.10
C PRO A 32 -0.06 -0.44 -5.95
N GLN A 33 -1.36 -0.38 -6.29
CA GLN A 33 -2.45 -0.50 -5.32
C GLN A 33 -2.25 -1.75 -4.46
N SER A 34 -2.64 -1.75 -3.19
CA SER A 34 -2.47 -2.96 -2.37
C SER A 34 -3.42 -4.09 -2.81
N ILE A 35 -3.05 -5.35 -2.56
CA ILE A 35 -3.93 -6.52 -2.75
C ILE A 35 -4.62 -6.77 -1.41
N VAL A 36 -5.94 -6.59 -1.34
CA VAL A 36 -6.71 -6.89 -0.15
C VAL A 36 -7.43 -8.21 -0.37
N ILE A 37 -7.21 -9.18 0.52
CA ILE A 37 -7.90 -10.47 0.55
C ILE A 37 -8.73 -10.50 1.82
N ALA A 38 -9.91 -11.10 1.79
CA ALA A 38 -10.69 -11.36 2.98
C ALA A 38 -10.67 -12.85 3.33
N TYR A 39 -10.64 -13.15 4.62
CA TYR A 39 -11.12 -14.41 5.16
C TYR A 39 -12.54 -14.23 5.66
N GLU A 40 -13.47 -15.03 5.13
CA GLU A 40 -14.84 -15.17 5.62
C GLU A 40 -14.96 -16.55 6.29
N GLY A 41 -15.74 -16.63 7.37
CA GLY A 41 -16.12 -17.90 7.98
C GLY A 41 -16.52 -17.74 9.45
N PRO A 42 -16.85 -18.85 10.13
CA PRO A 42 -17.38 -18.80 11.48
C PRO A 42 -16.27 -18.54 12.48
N LEU A 43 -16.14 -17.30 12.91
CA LEU A 43 -15.12 -16.88 13.88
C LEU A 43 -15.70 -16.71 15.28
N SER A 44 -17.02 -16.81 15.39
CA SER A 44 -17.76 -16.96 16.63
C SER A 44 -18.86 -18.03 16.48
N GLY A 45 -19.51 -18.35 17.59
CA GLY A 45 -20.56 -19.38 17.63
C GLY A 45 -20.03 -20.83 17.67
N PRO A 46 -20.91 -21.82 17.45
CA PRO A 46 -20.59 -23.24 17.68
C PRO A 46 -19.46 -23.79 16.80
N GLN A 47 -19.24 -23.19 15.63
CA GLN A 47 -18.23 -23.64 14.67
C GLN A 47 -16.92 -22.82 14.75
N ALA A 48 -16.78 -21.94 15.75
CA ALA A 48 -15.66 -21.01 15.87
C ALA A 48 -14.29 -21.70 15.85
N ASN A 49 -14.14 -22.87 16.49
CA ASN A 49 -12.86 -23.58 16.53
C ASN A 49 -12.35 -23.88 15.11
N ASN A 50 -13.22 -24.42 14.25
CA ASN A 50 -12.87 -24.75 12.87
C ASN A 50 -12.53 -23.48 12.07
N GLY A 51 -13.36 -22.44 12.15
CA GLY A 51 -13.11 -21.21 11.41
C GLY A 51 -11.89 -20.43 11.90
N ILE A 52 -11.57 -20.50 13.19
CA ILE A 52 -10.33 -19.91 13.74
C ILE A 52 -9.10 -20.67 13.22
N ASP A 53 -9.14 -22.00 13.16
CA ASP A 53 -8.03 -22.80 12.63
C ASP A 53 -7.81 -22.57 11.13
N MET A 54 -8.89 -22.46 10.36
CA MET A 54 -8.82 -22.07 8.94
C MET A 54 -8.25 -20.66 8.78
N TYR A 55 -8.73 -19.69 9.56
CA TYR A 55 -8.19 -18.32 9.55
C TYR A 55 -6.68 -18.29 9.87
N ARG A 56 -6.22 -19.09 10.84
CA ARG A 56 -4.79 -19.19 11.17
C ARG A 56 -3.99 -19.69 9.98
N GLY A 57 -4.49 -20.68 9.24
CA GLY A 57 -3.86 -21.17 8.01
C GLY A 57 -3.76 -20.10 6.92
N VAL A 58 -4.87 -19.38 6.65
CA VAL A 58 -4.88 -18.28 5.67
C VAL A 58 -3.94 -17.15 6.10
N LYS A 59 -3.96 -16.78 7.37
CA LYS A 59 -3.07 -15.76 7.93
C LYS A 59 -1.60 -16.16 7.78
N LEU A 60 -1.26 -17.42 8.08
CA LEU A 60 0.11 -17.92 7.91
C LEU A 60 0.57 -17.79 6.45
N ALA A 61 -0.25 -18.17 5.48
CA ALA A 61 0.07 -18.03 4.06
C ALA A 61 0.26 -16.55 3.66
N VAL A 62 -0.63 -15.66 4.11
CA VAL A 62 -0.51 -14.21 3.85
C VAL A 62 0.77 -13.64 4.47
N ASP A 63 1.12 -14.04 5.69
CA ASP A 63 2.31 -13.57 6.37
C ASP A 63 3.59 -14.04 5.67
N GLN A 64 3.61 -15.28 5.16
CA GLN A 64 4.71 -15.78 4.32
C GLN A 64 4.86 -14.97 3.03
N VAL A 65 3.76 -14.58 2.38
CA VAL A 65 3.79 -13.72 1.18
C VAL A 65 4.29 -12.32 1.53
N LYS A 66 3.81 -11.73 2.64
CA LYS A 66 4.29 -10.42 3.12
C LYS A 66 5.80 -10.45 3.43
N ALA A 67 6.29 -11.51 4.06
CA ALA A 67 7.71 -11.70 4.37
C ALA A 67 8.59 -11.78 3.11
N LYS A 68 8.03 -12.26 1.98
CA LYS A 68 8.68 -12.27 0.67
C LYS A 68 8.56 -10.94 -0.09
N GLY A 69 8.06 -9.89 0.56
CA GLY A 69 7.92 -8.55 -0.01
C GLY A 69 6.54 -8.22 -0.56
N GLY A 70 5.64 -9.20 -0.66
CA GLY A 70 4.29 -9.07 -1.23
C GLY A 70 4.09 -10.01 -2.43
N ALA A 71 3.09 -9.71 -3.25
CA ALA A 71 2.79 -10.44 -4.48
C ALA A 71 2.67 -9.46 -5.65
N LEU A 72 3.28 -9.78 -6.79
CA LEU A 72 3.24 -8.92 -8.00
C LEU A 72 3.72 -7.48 -7.73
N GLY A 73 4.70 -7.30 -6.84
CA GLY A 73 5.19 -5.98 -6.42
C GLY A 73 4.23 -5.18 -5.53
N ARG A 74 3.12 -5.79 -5.08
CA ARG A 74 2.07 -5.17 -4.26
C ARG A 74 2.08 -5.73 -2.84
N LYS A 75 1.81 -4.89 -1.85
CA LYS A 75 1.56 -5.37 -0.47
C LYS A 75 0.24 -6.12 -0.41
N VAL A 76 0.22 -7.21 0.35
CA VAL A 76 -0.99 -8.03 0.57
C VAL A 76 -1.53 -7.76 1.96
N PHE A 77 -2.83 -7.54 2.09
CA PHE A 77 -3.54 -7.38 3.36
C PHE A 77 -4.62 -8.44 3.50
N LEU A 78 -4.89 -8.83 4.74
CA LEU A 78 -5.93 -9.80 5.08
C LEU A 78 -6.97 -9.11 5.97
N ILE A 79 -8.22 -9.11 5.52
CA ILE A 79 -9.39 -8.75 6.32
C ILE A 79 -9.94 -10.03 6.94
N LYS A 80 -10.43 -9.94 8.17
CA LYS A 80 -11.10 -11.03 8.87
C LYS A 80 -12.59 -10.69 8.96
N ALA A 81 -13.47 -11.62 8.58
CA ALA A 81 -14.91 -11.38 8.49
C ALA A 81 -15.69 -12.56 9.07
N ASP A 82 -16.55 -12.30 10.06
CA ASP A 82 -17.28 -13.32 10.82
C ASP A 82 -18.71 -13.45 10.33
N ASP A 83 -19.03 -14.54 9.64
CA ASP A 83 -20.37 -14.87 9.16
C ASP A 83 -21.20 -15.68 10.17
N ARG A 84 -20.54 -16.16 11.24
CA ARG A 84 -21.12 -17.03 12.28
C ARG A 84 -21.75 -18.31 11.76
N ALA A 85 -21.35 -18.77 10.57
CA ALA A 85 -22.01 -19.85 9.83
C ALA A 85 -23.52 -19.60 9.65
N ASN A 86 -23.90 -18.35 9.42
CA ASN A 86 -25.27 -17.94 9.17
C ASN A 86 -25.43 -17.43 7.72
N PRO A 87 -26.26 -18.10 6.89
CA PRO A 87 -26.45 -17.69 5.50
C PRO A 87 -27.04 -16.28 5.33
N ASP A 88 -27.84 -15.80 6.30
CA ASP A 88 -28.41 -14.45 6.27
C ASP A 88 -27.33 -13.37 6.52
N LEU A 89 -26.26 -13.72 7.23
CA LEU A 89 -25.12 -12.83 7.48
C LEU A 89 -24.08 -12.88 6.38
N ALA A 90 -23.85 -14.05 5.76
CA ALA A 90 -22.81 -14.28 4.76
C ALA A 90 -22.85 -13.24 3.62
N LEU A 91 -24.03 -12.97 3.03
CA LEU A 91 -24.16 -11.96 1.97
C LEU A 91 -23.75 -10.56 2.45
N THR A 92 -24.17 -10.18 3.66
CA THR A 92 -23.85 -8.86 4.23
C THR A 92 -22.35 -8.74 4.47
N VAL A 93 -21.72 -9.79 5.01
CA VAL A 93 -20.29 -9.86 5.27
C VAL A 93 -19.48 -9.79 3.97
N ALA A 94 -19.87 -10.56 2.94
CA ALA A 94 -19.24 -10.53 1.62
C ALA A 94 -19.30 -9.13 0.98
N LEU A 95 -20.44 -8.43 1.09
CA LEU A 95 -20.59 -7.06 0.61
C LEU A 95 -19.73 -6.06 1.38
N GLN A 96 -19.60 -6.23 2.70
CA GLN A 96 -18.74 -5.40 3.53
C GLN A 96 -17.26 -5.53 3.13
N VAL A 97 -16.76 -6.75 2.94
CA VAL A 97 -15.36 -6.95 2.55
C VAL A 97 -15.08 -6.47 1.12
N LYS A 98 -16.05 -6.62 0.21
CA LYS A 98 -15.98 -6.02 -1.13
C LYS A 98 -15.88 -4.50 -1.05
N ALA A 99 -16.72 -3.86 -0.24
CA ALA A 99 -16.70 -2.41 -0.03
C ALA A 99 -15.38 -1.94 0.62
N ALA A 100 -14.77 -2.78 1.46
CA ALA A 100 -13.44 -2.57 2.02
C ALA A 100 -12.29 -2.83 1.02
N GLY A 101 -12.60 -3.12 -0.24
CA GLY A 101 -11.63 -3.27 -1.32
C GLY A 101 -11.05 -4.67 -1.48
N ALA A 102 -11.61 -5.69 -0.82
CA ALA A 102 -11.19 -7.06 -1.03
C ALA A 102 -11.40 -7.48 -2.49
N VAL A 103 -10.34 -7.99 -3.11
CA VAL A 103 -10.38 -8.51 -4.50
C VAL A 103 -10.65 -10.00 -4.55
N ALA A 104 -10.58 -10.68 -3.40
CA ALA A 104 -10.85 -12.10 -3.24
C ALA A 104 -11.31 -12.41 -1.81
N VAL A 105 -12.11 -13.45 -1.68
CA VAL A 105 -12.54 -14.05 -0.40
C VAL A 105 -11.99 -15.48 -0.34
N VAL A 106 -11.48 -15.89 0.81
CA VAL A 106 -10.96 -17.23 1.09
C VAL A 106 -11.60 -17.74 2.37
N GLY A 107 -12.25 -18.89 2.36
CA GLY A 107 -12.97 -19.43 3.50
C GLY A 107 -13.91 -20.57 3.10
N PRO A 108 -14.78 -21.01 4.03
CA PRO A 108 -16.14 -21.42 3.71
C PRO A 108 -17.07 -20.21 3.57
#